data_AF-A0A1B0DHX1-F1
#
_entry.id   AF-A0A1B0DHX1-F1
#
_cell.length_a   1.000
_cell.length_b   1.000
_cell.length_c   1.000
_cell.angle_alpha   90.00
_cell.angle_beta   90.00
_cell.angle_gamma   90.00
#
_symmetry.space_group_name_H-M   'P 1'
#
loop_
_entity.id
_entity.type
_entity.pdbx_description
1 polymer ?
#
loop_
_entity_poly.entity_id
_entity_poly.type
_entity_poly.pdbx_seq_one_letter_code
_entity_poly.pdbx_strand_id
1 'polypeptide(L)'
;MDIRDISTGGVLFKIYLSVGITKLLKGDYRGIGKTDLICCTQDGEVRGYTTSKINIAAINVMEQEQITELFNVKHALMLELQHYESNLKYNISSKNQQVEEFGDTPSGIGIIPANTRLQIGIATDIENKTSPSIEISICTNNSTIIRAVIIFAEGLFSGETLIVHPHKVNVSKLSIPVKAPKDIQYDVHIKV
;
A
#
# COMPACT_ATOMS: atom_id res chain seq x y z
N MET A 1 -12.52 -0.65 -18.97
CA MET A 1 -11.70 0.50 -19.40
C MET A 1 -12.03 1.66 -18.50
N ASP A 2 -11.00 2.23 -17.87
CA ASP A 2 -11.15 3.37 -16.97
C ASP A 2 -10.60 4.61 -17.68
N ILE A 3 -11.42 5.64 -17.82
CA ILE A 3 -11.01 6.96 -18.30
C ILE A 3 -10.64 7.76 -17.07
N ARG A 4 -9.40 8.23 -17.00
CA ARG A 4 -8.86 8.93 -15.83
C ARG A 4 -8.52 10.37 -16.14
N ASP A 5 -8.61 11.21 -15.14
CA ASP A 5 -8.08 12.57 -15.17
C ASP A 5 -6.55 12.51 -15.18
N ILE A 6 -5.92 13.30 -16.06
CA ILE A 6 -4.48 13.37 -16.20
C ILE A 6 -3.79 14.04 -15.01
N SER A 7 -4.50 14.96 -14.32
CA SER A 7 -3.93 15.73 -13.22
C SER A 7 -3.99 14.99 -11.89
N THR A 8 -5.13 14.36 -11.60
CA THR A 8 -5.38 13.67 -10.33
C THR A 8 -5.24 12.16 -10.41
N GLY A 9 -5.27 11.55 -11.61
CA GLY A 9 -5.32 10.10 -11.78
C GLY A 9 -6.67 9.45 -11.39
N GLY A 10 -7.63 10.26 -10.94
CA GLY A 10 -8.98 9.83 -10.55
C GLY A 10 -9.78 9.30 -11.74
N VAL A 11 -10.66 8.33 -11.50
CA VAL A 11 -11.50 7.74 -12.55
C VAL A 11 -12.69 8.65 -12.84
N LEU A 12 -12.79 9.15 -14.07
CA LEU A 12 -13.89 9.99 -14.54
C LEU A 12 -15.05 9.17 -15.12
N PHE A 13 -14.72 8.08 -15.82
CA PHE A 13 -15.71 7.22 -16.43
C PHE A 13 -15.20 5.79 -16.50
N LYS A 14 -16.11 4.83 -16.30
CA LYS A 14 -15.79 3.40 -16.34
C LYS A 14 -16.68 2.68 -17.33
N ILE A 15 -16.03 2.00 -18.26
CA ILE A 15 -16.68 1.20 -19.30
C ILE A 15 -16.44 -0.27 -19.02
N TYR A 16 -17.53 -0.99 -18.81
CA TYR A 16 -17.52 -2.44 -18.63
C TYR A 16 -17.75 -3.13 -19.99
N LEU A 17 -16.85 -4.05 -20.33
CA LEU A 17 -16.89 -4.89 -21.51
C LEU A 17 -16.82 -6.35 -21.04
N SER A 18 -17.50 -7.25 -21.73
CA SER A 18 -17.49 -8.69 -21.42
C SER A 18 -16.17 -9.37 -21.78
N VAL A 19 -15.36 -8.73 -22.64
CA VAL A 19 -14.12 -9.28 -23.21
C VAL A 19 -12.97 -8.28 -23.16
N GLY A 20 -11.75 -8.79 -23.30
CA GLY A 20 -10.53 -8.01 -23.32
C GLY A 20 -10.47 -6.99 -24.47
N ILE A 21 -9.84 -5.85 -24.20
CA ILE A 21 -9.62 -4.79 -25.20
C ILE A 21 -8.28 -5.04 -25.88
N THR A 22 -8.28 -5.06 -27.21
CA THR A 22 -7.08 -5.24 -28.01
C THR A 22 -6.49 -3.90 -28.44
N LYS A 23 -7.33 -2.94 -28.85
CA LYS A 23 -6.89 -1.63 -29.33
C LYS A 23 -7.85 -0.51 -28.92
N LEU A 24 -7.27 0.65 -28.64
CA LEU A 24 -7.97 1.92 -28.44
C LEU A 24 -7.45 2.92 -29.48
N LEU A 25 -8.37 3.60 -30.15
CA LEU A 25 -8.08 4.52 -31.25
C LEU A 25 -8.88 5.81 -31.06
N LYS A 26 -8.37 6.92 -31.59
CA LYS A 26 -9.03 8.22 -31.62
C LYS A 26 -9.23 8.61 -33.08
N GLY A 27 -10.47 8.81 -33.51
CA GLY A 27 -10.76 9.17 -34.91
C GLY A 27 -12.20 9.59 -35.15
N ASP A 28 -12.44 10.43 -36.15
CA ASP A 28 -13.80 10.73 -36.64
C ASP A 28 -14.26 9.62 -37.59
N TYR A 29 -14.72 8.52 -37.02
CA TYR A 29 -15.19 7.37 -37.80
C TYR A 29 -16.52 7.66 -38.52
N ARG A 30 -17.30 8.62 -38.02
CA ARG A 30 -18.64 8.94 -38.51
C ARG A 30 -18.62 10.04 -39.58
N GLY A 31 -17.49 10.71 -39.79
CA GLY A 31 -17.35 11.82 -40.73
C GLY A 31 -18.14 13.07 -40.34
N ILE A 32 -18.41 13.25 -39.04
CA ILE A 32 -19.25 14.34 -38.52
C ILE A 32 -18.44 15.55 -38.01
N GLY A 33 -17.13 15.57 -38.28
CA GLY A 33 -16.20 16.57 -37.77
C GLY A 33 -15.91 16.45 -36.27
N LYS A 34 -16.31 15.34 -35.63
CA LYS A 34 -16.08 15.09 -34.21
C LYS A 34 -15.30 13.81 -34.03
N THR A 35 -14.29 13.85 -33.18
CA THR A 35 -13.47 12.68 -32.89
C THR A 35 -14.13 11.79 -31.84
N ASP A 36 -14.22 10.50 -32.15
CA ASP A 36 -14.71 9.46 -31.27
C ASP A 36 -13.55 8.64 -30.67
N LEU A 37 -13.77 8.09 -29.48
CA LEU A 37 -12.92 7.04 -28.90
C LEU A 37 -13.43 5.68 -29.39
N ILE A 38 -12.61 4.97 -30.13
CA ILE A 38 -12.95 3.69 -30.74
C ILE A 38 -12.23 2.58 -29.97
N CYS A 39 -12.98 1.58 -29.52
CA CYS A 39 -12.50 0.43 -28.79
C CYS A 39 -12.74 -0.84 -29.59
N CYS A 40 -11.67 -1.60 -29.85
CA CYS A 40 -11.73 -2.90 -30.50
C CYS A 40 -11.45 -4.01 -29.48
N THR A 41 -12.36 -4.97 -29.38
CA THR A 41 -12.25 -6.11 -28.47
C THR A 41 -11.54 -7.30 -29.13
N GLN A 42 -11.19 -8.31 -28.32
CA GLN A 42 -10.62 -9.57 -28.81
C GLN A 42 -11.56 -10.35 -29.74
N ASP A 43 -12.88 -10.23 -29.53
CA ASP A 43 -13.91 -10.89 -30.35
C ASP A 43 -14.19 -10.15 -31.67
N GLY A 44 -13.51 -9.03 -31.92
CA GLY A 44 -13.72 -8.21 -33.12
C GLY A 44 -14.88 -7.23 -33.03
N GLU A 45 -15.49 -7.06 -31.84
CA GLU A 45 -16.48 -6.02 -31.63
C GLU A 45 -15.81 -4.63 -31.61
N VAL A 46 -16.37 -3.68 -32.36
CA VAL A 46 -15.87 -2.30 -32.43
C VAL A 46 -16.93 -1.37 -31.85
N ARG A 47 -16.59 -0.66 -30.78
CA ARG A 47 -17.47 0.32 -30.12
C ARG A 47 -16.90 1.73 -30.23
N GLY A 48 -17.73 2.69 -30.62
CA GLY A 48 -17.39 4.11 -30.68
C GLY A 48 -18.05 4.90 -29.55
N TYR A 49 -17.27 5.68 -28.82
CA TYR A 49 -17.71 6.56 -27.74
C TYR A 49 -17.50 8.02 -28.17
N THR A 50 -18.60 8.72 -28.44
CA THR A 50 -18.60 10.15 -28.80
C THR A 50 -18.56 11.02 -27.54
N THR A 51 -17.77 12.09 -27.55
CA THR A 51 -17.60 13.04 -26.43
C THR A 51 -18.74 14.06 -26.26
N SER A 52 -19.89 13.83 -26.92
CA SER A 52 -20.94 14.83 -27.02
C SER A 52 -21.85 14.81 -25.80
N LYS A 53 -21.53 15.71 -24.86
CA LYS A 53 -22.25 16.14 -23.66
C LYS A 53 -21.71 15.53 -22.37
N ILE A 54 -21.20 16.42 -21.52
CA ILE A 54 -20.92 16.17 -20.11
C ILE A 54 -22.23 15.72 -19.47
N ASN A 55 -22.28 14.48 -18.99
CA ASN A 55 -23.44 13.99 -18.27
C ASN A 55 -23.48 14.67 -16.89
N ILE A 56 -24.37 15.65 -16.72
CA ILE A 56 -24.51 16.41 -15.46
C ILE A 56 -24.86 15.47 -14.29
N ALA A 57 -25.55 14.35 -14.54
CA ALA A 57 -25.81 13.35 -13.51
C ALA A 57 -24.52 12.68 -12.98
N ALA A 58 -23.48 12.56 -13.81
CA ALA A 58 -22.19 12.04 -13.38
C ALA A 58 -21.45 13.04 -12.45
N ILE A 59 -21.64 14.35 -12.64
CA ILE A 59 -21.07 15.37 -11.75
C ILE A 59 -21.66 15.26 -10.34
N ASN A 60 -22.99 15.11 -10.21
CA ASN A 60 -23.63 14.94 -8.91
C ASN A 60 -23.19 13.65 -8.20
N VAL A 61 -22.96 12.56 -8.95
CA VAL A 61 -22.44 11.31 -8.39
C VAL A 61 -20.99 11.48 -7.90
N MET A 62 -20.15 12.20 -8.65
CA MET A 62 -18.78 12.51 -8.23
C MET A 62 -18.76 13.37 -6.95
N GLU A 63 -19.63 14.38 -6.84
CA GLU A 63 -19.77 15.17 -5.60
C GLU A 63 -20.20 14.29 -4.42
N GLN A 64 -21.08 13.32 -4.65
CA GLN A 64 -21.57 12.43 -3.60
C GLN A 64 -20.51 11.42 -3.16
N GLU A 65 -19.69 10.90 -4.09
CA GLU A 65 -18.52 10.07 -3.76
C GLU A 65 -17.51 10.84 -2.92
N GLN A 66 -17.19 12.10 -3.30
CA GLN A 66 -16.32 12.97 -2.51
C GLN A 66 -16.86 13.21 -1.10
N ILE A 67 -18.18 13.41 -0.96
CA ILE A 67 -18.82 13.53 0.35
C ILE A 67 -18.63 12.24 1.17
N THR A 68 -18.83 11.06 0.58
CA THR A 68 -18.62 9.79 1.28
C THR A 68 -17.16 9.57 1.68
N GLU A 69 -16.22 9.96 0.83
CA GLU A 69 -14.78 9.91 1.14
C GLU A 69 -14.43 10.82 2.32
N LEU A 70 -14.93 12.06 2.32
CA LEU A 70 -14.75 12.98 3.44
C LEU A 70 -15.39 12.45 4.74
N PHE A 71 -16.54 11.79 4.67
CA PHE A 71 -17.13 11.12 5.83
C PHE A 71 -16.27 9.97 6.34
N ASN A 72 -15.65 9.18 5.44
CA ASN A 72 -14.73 8.12 5.83
C ASN A 72 -13.47 8.67 6.50
N VAL A 73 -12.90 9.75 5.95
CA VAL A 73 -11.75 10.44 6.56
C VAL A 73 -12.13 10.99 7.94
N LYS A 74 -13.28 11.66 8.08
CA LYS A 74 -13.80 12.13 9.38
C LYS A 74 -13.95 10.96 10.37
N HIS A 75 -14.51 9.84 9.94
CA HIS A 75 -14.72 8.69 10.80
C HIS A 75 -13.38 8.07 11.24
N ALA A 76 -12.41 7.95 10.32
CA ALA A 76 -11.06 7.47 10.63
C ALA A 76 -10.35 8.36 11.67
N LEU A 77 -10.41 9.69 11.50
CA LEU A 77 -9.83 10.64 12.45
C LEU A 77 -10.52 10.59 13.82
N MET A 78 -11.84 10.40 13.85
CA MET A 78 -12.59 10.26 15.10
C MET A 78 -12.19 8.98 15.86
N LEU A 79 -11.99 7.87 15.14
CA LEU A 79 -11.47 6.62 15.72
C LEU A 79 -10.04 6.78 16.23
N GLU A 80 -9.20 7.49 15.49
CA GLU A 80 -7.83 7.80 15.90
C GLU A 80 -7.81 8.62 17.20
N LEU A 81 -8.63 9.67 17.30
CA LEU A 81 -8.82 10.43 18.54
C LEU A 81 -9.30 9.55 19.70
N GLN A 82 -10.29 8.69 19.46
CA GLN A 82 -10.81 7.76 20.46
C GLN A 82 -9.71 6.80 20.94
N HIS A 83 -8.83 6.34 20.04
CA HIS A 83 -7.68 5.51 20.39
C HIS A 83 -6.69 6.29 21.27
N TYR A 84 -6.35 7.53 20.92
CA TYR A 84 -5.48 8.37 21.74
C TYR A 84 -6.06 8.61 23.15
N GLU A 85 -7.34 8.92 23.27
CA GLU A 85 -8.01 9.10 24.56
C GLU A 85 -8.02 7.81 25.41
N SER A 86 -8.27 6.67 24.78
CA SER A 86 -8.28 5.36 25.45
C SER A 86 -6.89 5.01 25.97
N ASN A 87 -5.85 5.25 25.17
CA ASN A 87 -4.45 5.06 25.58
C ASN A 87 -4.04 6.03 26.71
N LEU A 88 -4.52 7.27 26.69
CA LEU A 88 -4.28 8.24 27.77
C LEU A 88 -4.94 7.81 29.09
N LYS A 89 -6.20 7.39 29.05
CA LYS A 89 -6.91 6.88 30.24
C LYS A 89 -6.19 5.68 30.85
N TYR A 90 -5.76 4.73 30.01
CA TYR A 90 -4.99 3.58 30.47
C TYR A 90 -3.70 4.02 31.17
N ASN A 91 -2.90 4.90 30.55
CA ASN A 91 -1.67 5.41 31.16
C ASN A 91 -1.91 6.15 32.50
N ILE A 92 -3.00 6.90 32.63
CA ILE A 92 -3.36 7.61 33.88
C ILE A 92 -3.78 6.62 34.97
N SER A 93 -4.58 5.61 34.61
CA SER A 93 -4.98 4.53 35.53
C SER A 93 -3.79 3.69 36.00
N SER A 94 -2.83 3.41 35.11
CA SER A 94 -1.58 2.70 35.44
C SER A 94 -0.66 3.51 36.35
N LYS A 95 -0.65 4.84 36.27
CA LYS A 95 0.17 5.70 37.17
C LYS A 95 -0.31 5.72 38.62
N ASN A 96 -1.59 5.44 38.87
CA ASN A 96 -2.17 5.43 40.22
C ASN A 96 -2.02 4.08 40.94
N GLN A 97 -1.60 3.03 40.24
CA GLN A 97 -1.18 1.76 40.82
C GLN A 97 0.34 1.69 40.69
N GLN A 98 1.07 1.88 41.78
CA GLN A 98 2.49 1.58 41.85
C GLN A 98 2.69 0.10 41.49
N VAL A 99 2.98 -0.18 40.23
CA VAL A 99 3.49 -1.48 39.78
C VAL A 99 4.81 -1.18 39.10
N GLU A 100 5.84 -1.77 39.69
CA GLU A 100 7.25 -1.57 39.43
C GLU A 100 7.62 -1.70 37.95
N GLU A 101 8.65 -0.94 37.55
CA GLU A 101 9.45 -1.21 36.38
C GLU A 101 10.05 -2.63 36.49
N PHE A 102 9.35 -3.63 35.99
CA PHE A 102 9.97 -4.90 35.63
C PHE A 102 9.22 -5.50 34.44
N GLY A 103 10.01 -5.95 33.45
CA GLY A 103 9.51 -6.61 32.25
C GLY A 103 8.63 -7.81 32.60
N ASP A 104 7.74 -8.15 31.67
CA ASP A 104 6.71 -9.19 31.73
C ASP A 104 5.41 -8.78 32.44
N THR A 105 4.64 -7.91 31.77
CA THR A 105 3.19 -7.88 31.98
C THR A 105 2.58 -9.24 31.56
N PRO A 106 1.71 -9.83 32.38
CA PRO A 106 1.14 -11.14 32.12
C PRO A 106 0.23 -11.11 30.89
N SER A 107 0.60 -11.91 29.90
CA SER A 107 -0.25 -12.75 29.03
C SER A 107 -1.66 -12.20 28.72
N GLY A 108 -1.81 -11.43 27.64
CA GLY A 108 -3.11 -11.32 26.96
C GLY A 108 -3.40 -10.00 26.26
N ILE A 109 -2.69 -8.91 26.59
CA ILE A 109 -2.90 -7.61 25.93
C ILE A 109 -1.63 -7.28 25.16
N GLY A 110 -1.74 -7.27 23.82
CA GLY A 110 -0.64 -6.98 22.89
C GLY A 110 -0.19 -5.53 22.92
N ILE A 111 0.20 -5.03 24.09
CA ILE A 111 0.70 -3.67 24.29
C ILE A 111 2.19 -3.67 23.93
N ILE A 112 2.55 -2.87 22.94
CA ILE A 112 3.94 -2.62 22.56
C ILE A 112 4.45 -1.43 23.37
N PRO A 113 5.64 -1.51 24.02
CA PRO A 113 6.22 -0.38 24.72
C PRO A 113 6.38 0.85 23.80
N ALA A 114 6.00 2.04 24.27
CA ALA A 114 6.02 3.27 23.47
C ALA A 114 7.43 3.69 23.01
N ASN A 115 8.47 3.23 23.70
CA ASN A 115 9.87 3.48 23.35
C ASN A 115 10.45 2.47 22.34
N THR A 116 9.62 1.57 21.78
CA THR A 116 10.04 0.63 20.75
C THR A 116 10.45 1.39 19.50
N ARG A 117 11.70 1.19 19.07
CA ARG A 117 12.26 1.76 17.84
C ARG A 117 12.76 0.64 16.94
N LEU A 118 12.46 0.76 15.66
CA LEU A 118 13.01 -0.08 14.61
C LEU A 118 14.31 0.51 14.09
N GLN A 119 15.33 -0.33 13.99
CA GLN A 119 16.60 -0.02 13.35
C GLN A 119 16.73 -0.91 12.12
N ILE A 120 17.03 -0.30 10.98
CA ILE A 120 17.22 -0.99 9.70
C ILE A 120 18.62 -0.66 9.22
N GLY A 121 19.40 -1.70 8.94
CA GLY A 121 20.75 -1.60 8.39
C GLY A 121 20.85 -2.39 7.09
N ILE A 122 21.49 -1.82 6.08
CA ILE A 122 21.73 -2.47 4.79
C ILE A 122 23.24 -2.71 4.67
N ALA A 123 23.62 -3.94 4.42
CA ALA A 123 25.01 -4.35 4.23
C ALA A 123 25.14 -5.21 2.98
N THR A 124 26.37 -5.36 2.48
CA THR A 124 26.67 -6.32 1.42
C THR A 124 27.36 -7.52 2.05
N ASP A 125 26.81 -8.71 1.80
CA ASP A 125 27.50 -9.95 2.16
C ASP A 125 28.46 -10.29 1.03
N ILE A 126 29.75 -10.07 1.28
CA ILE A 126 30.86 -10.31 0.36
C ILE A 126 31.55 -11.65 0.70
N GLU A 127 31.27 -12.25 1.87
CA GLU A 127 31.94 -13.46 2.32
C GLU A 127 31.48 -14.68 1.52
N ASN A 128 30.22 -14.68 1.08
CA ASN A 128 29.66 -15.74 0.27
C ASN A 128 30.00 -15.59 -1.23
N LYS A 129 31.22 -16.00 -1.62
CA LYS A 129 31.77 -15.86 -2.99
C LYS A 129 30.93 -16.45 -4.12
N THR A 130 29.99 -17.35 -3.82
CA THR A 130 29.15 -18.01 -4.84
C THR A 130 27.90 -17.22 -5.23
N SER A 131 27.45 -16.27 -4.40
CA SER A 131 26.30 -15.40 -4.71
C SER A 131 26.35 -14.13 -3.86
N PRO A 132 26.88 -13.01 -4.36
CA PRO A 132 26.83 -11.74 -3.64
C PRO A 132 25.37 -11.35 -3.42
N SER A 133 25.03 -10.98 -2.19
CA SER A 133 23.70 -10.53 -1.82
C SER A 133 23.75 -9.29 -0.95
N ILE A 134 22.70 -8.50 -1.02
CA ILE A 134 22.47 -7.34 -0.15
C ILE A 134 21.70 -7.87 1.06
N GLU A 135 22.26 -7.73 2.26
CA GLU A 135 21.61 -8.11 3.50
C GLU A 135 20.86 -6.92 4.09
N ILE A 136 19.55 -7.06 4.27
CA ILE A 136 18.71 -6.11 4.99
C ILE A 136 18.52 -6.65 6.40
N SER A 137 19.15 -5.98 7.37
CA SER A 137 19.04 -6.28 8.80
C SER A 137 18.01 -5.37 9.45
N ILE A 138 17.09 -5.95 10.22
CA ILE A 138 16.01 -5.24 10.92
C ILE A 138 16.05 -5.68 12.37
N CYS A 139 16.10 -4.74 13.31
CA CYS A 139 16.01 -5.06 14.73
C CYS A 139 15.20 -4.03 15.52
N THR A 140 14.57 -4.52 16.59
CA THR A 140 13.96 -3.67 17.63
C THR A 140 15.02 -3.31 18.68
N ASN A 141 14.85 -2.16 19.34
CA ASN A 141 15.73 -1.71 20.43
C ASN A 141 15.41 -2.35 21.80
N ASN A 142 14.42 -3.24 21.87
CA ASN A 142 13.94 -3.88 23.09
C ASN A 142 13.50 -5.33 22.79
N SER A 143 12.86 -6.00 23.75
CA SER A 143 12.40 -7.39 23.58
C SER A 143 11.14 -7.54 22.70
N THR A 144 10.70 -6.50 21.99
CA THR A 144 9.56 -6.59 21.08
C THR A 144 9.90 -7.47 19.89
N ILE A 145 9.00 -8.40 19.59
CA ILE A 145 9.19 -9.45 18.59
C ILE A 145 8.75 -8.95 17.22
N ILE A 146 9.57 -9.25 16.20
CA ILE A 146 9.22 -9.08 14.79
C ILE A 146 8.46 -10.33 14.34
N ARG A 147 7.19 -10.15 13.93
CA ARG A 147 6.34 -11.27 13.46
C ARG A 147 6.43 -11.48 11.96
N ALA A 148 6.47 -10.39 11.20
CA ALA A 148 6.58 -10.43 9.76
C ALA A 148 7.30 -9.18 9.29
N VAL A 149 7.94 -9.27 8.12
CA VAL A 149 8.47 -8.13 7.41
C VAL A 149 7.94 -8.19 5.99
N ILE A 150 7.43 -7.06 5.51
CA ILE A 150 6.95 -6.89 4.14
C ILE A 150 7.82 -5.85 3.47
N ILE A 151 8.46 -6.24 2.37
CA ILE A 151 9.34 -5.39 1.57
C ILE A 151 8.67 -5.16 0.22
N PHE A 152 8.42 -3.90 -0.12
CA PHE A 152 7.90 -3.49 -1.42
C PHE A 152 9.03 -2.90 -2.26
N ALA A 153 9.21 -3.43 -3.46
CA ALA A 153 10.17 -2.90 -4.43
C ALA A 153 9.80 -3.38 -5.83
N GLU A 154 9.68 -2.44 -6.78
CA GLU A 154 9.39 -2.75 -8.18
C GLU A 154 10.63 -3.33 -8.87
N GLY A 155 10.48 -4.48 -9.52
CA GLY A 155 11.55 -5.10 -10.32
C GLY A 155 12.70 -5.70 -9.51
N LEU A 156 12.60 -5.73 -8.17
CA LEU A 156 13.59 -6.38 -7.29
C LEU A 156 13.24 -7.85 -7.00
N PHE A 157 11.94 -8.18 -6.98
CA PHE A 157 11.42 -9.52 -6.68
C PHE A 157 10.62 -10.08 -7.86
N SER A 158 10.22 -11.35 -7.77
CA SER A 158 9.22 -11.95 -8.67
C SER A 158 7.83 -11.44 -8.30
N GLY A 159 7.55 -10.17 -8.65
CA GLY A 159 6.38 -9.41 -8.22
C GLY A 159 6.79 -8.07 -7.61
N GLU A 160 5.90 -7.48 -6.80
CA GLU A 160 6.13 -6.17 -6.18
C GLU A 160 6.53 -6.26 -4.70
N THR A 161 6.34 -7.43 -4.08
CA THR A 161 6.43 -7.59 -2.63
C THR A 161 7.15 -8.89 -2.25
N LEU A 162 8.04 -8.80 -1.28
CA LEU A 162 8.63 -9.92 -0.56
C LEU A 162 8.10 -9.94 0.87
N ILE A 163 7.53 -11.06 1.30
CA ILE A 163 7.06 -11.27 2.67
C ILE A 163 7.99 -12.27 3.34
N VAL A 164 8.55 -11.88 4.49
CA VAL A 164 9.41 -12.73 5.29
C VAL A 164 8.77 -12.96 6.66
N HIS A 165 8.60 -14.24 7.00
CA HIS A 165 8.17 -14.66 8.33
C HIS A 165 9.34 -15.38 9.03
N PRO A 166 9.80 -14.93 10.21
CA PRO A 166 10.86 -15.62 10.93
C PRO A 166 10.44 -17.05 11.29
N HIS A 167 11.30 -18.02 11.02
CA HIS A 167 11.03 -19.43 11.36
C HIS A 167 11.13 -19.68 12.88
N LYS A 168 11.97 -18.91 13.58
CA LYS A 168 12.10 -18.99 15.03
C LYS A 168 11.02 -18.12 15.67
N VAL A 169 10.36 -18.66 16.69
CA VAL A 169 9.43 -17.90 17.52
C VAL A 169 10.24 -16.89 18.35
N ASN A 170 9.71 -15.66 18.49
CA ASN A 170 10.27 -14.58 19.32
C ASN A 170 11.63 -14.00 18.89
N VAL A 171 11.75 -13.54 17.64
CA VAL A 171 12.98 -12.88 17.16
C VAL A 171 12.83 -11.36 17.20
N SER A 172 13.78 -10.66 17.84
CA SER A 172 13.88 -9.19 17.86
C SER A 172 14.81 -8.65 16.76
N LYS A 173 15.54 -9.53 16.07
CA LYS A 173 16.44 -9.21 14.95
C LYS A 173 16.24 -10.19 13.80
N LEU A 174 16.13 -9.67 12.58
CA LEU A 174 15.97 -10.45 11.36
C LEU A 174 16.94 -9.95 10.30
N SER A 175 17.53 -10.88 9.56
CA SER A 175 18.41 -10.62 8.42
C SER A 175 17.80 -11.24 7.17
N ILE A 176 17.62 -10.44 6.12
CA ILE A 176 16.95 -10.83 4.88
C ILE A 176 17.93 -10.63 3.71
N PRO A 177 18.38 -11.71 3.05
CA PRO A 177 19.20 -11.60 1.85
C PRO A 177 18.34 -11.24 0.65
N VAL A 178 18.77 -10.22 -0.10
CA VAL A 178 18.12 -9.74 -1.32
C VAL A 178 19.13 -9.73 -2.47
N LYS A 179 18.70 -10.20 -3.64
CA LYS A 179 19.52 -10.22 -4.85
C LYS A 179 18.92 -9.30 -5.90
N ALA A 180 19.66 -8.25 -6.27
CA ALA A 180 19.26 -7.35 -7.34
C ALA A 180 19.40 -8.05 -8.71
N PRO A 181 18.35 -8.08 -9.54
CA PRO A 181 18.41 -8.69 -10.86
C PRO A 181 19.14 -7.82 -11.90
N LYS A 182 19.18 -6.50 -11.68
CA LYS A 182 19.86 -5.53 -12.55
C LYS A 182 20.61 -4.51 -11.70
N ASP A 183 21.61 -3.88 -12.28
CA ASP A 183 22.35 -2.78 -11.66
C ASP A 183 21.65 -1.44 -11.94
N ILE A 184 20.58 -1.20 -11.19
CA ILE A 184 19.78 0.05 -11.24
C ILE A 184 19.45 0.49 -9.81
N GLN A 185 19.05 1.74 -9.66
CA GLN A 185 18.54 2.23 -8.38
C GLN A 185 17.14 1.63 -8.12
N TYR A 186 16.98 1.02 -6.94
CA TYR A 186 15.71 0.51 -6.47
C TYR A 186 15.22 1.34 -5.29
N ASP A 187 13.93 1.66 -5.29
CA ASP A 187 13.26 2.25 -4.14
C ASP A 187 12.59 1.13 -3.32
N VAL A 188 12.89 1.08 -2.02
CA VAL A 188 12.52 -0.04 -1.15
C VAL A 188 11.73 0.48 0.04
N HIS A 189 10.49 0.04 0.16
CA HIS A 189 9.62 0.38 1.30
C HIS A 189 9.46 -0.85 2.20
N ILE A 190 9.71 -0.68 3.50
CA ILE A 190 9.69 -1.78 4.47
C ILE A 190 8.58 -1.54 5.50
N LYS A 191 7.74 -2.54 5.72
CA LYS A 191 6.75 -2.60 6.82
C LYS A 191 7.09 -3.77 7.74
N VAL A 192 7.10 -3.53 9.04
CA VAL A 192 7.47 -4.48 10.11
C VAL A 192 6.34 -4.55 11.12
#